data_AF-X5USH7-F1
#
_entry.id   AF-X5USH7-F1
#
_cell.length_a   1.000
_cell.length_b   1.000
_cell.length_c   1.000
_cell.angle_alpha   90.00
_cell.angle_beta   90.00
_cell.angle_gamma   90.00
#
_symmetry.space_group_name_H-M   'P 1'
#
loop_
_entity.id
_entity.type
_entity.pdbx_description
1 polymer ?
#
loop_
_entity_poly.entity_id
_entity_poly.type
_entity_poly.pdbx_seq_one_letter_code
_entity_poly.pdbx_strand_id
1 'polypeptide(L)' 'MNTVTAALTIPEFCQANRISRGSFYNLKKAGKAPRLMIVGNRVLISPEANAEWRLAREQDAVEVAA' A
#
# COMPACT_ATOMS: atom_id res chain seq x y z
N MET A 1 -4.05 -13.84 14.79
CA MET A 1 -4.48 -12.74 13.91
C MET A 1 -3.38 -11.68 13.96
N ASN A 2 -2.65 -11.45 12.86
CA ASN A 2 -1.54 -10.50 12.83
C ASN A 2 -2.01 -9.20 12.17
N THR A 3 -2.84 -8.45 12.87
CA THR A 3 -3.19 -7.08 12.48
C THR A 3 -1.96 -6.22 12.69
N VAL A 4 -1.36 -5.73 11.60
CA VAL A 4 -0.26 -4.77 11.66
C VAL A 4 -0.83 -3.46 12.21
N THR A 5 -0.59 -3.19 13.48
CA THR A 5 -1.00 -1.95 14.16
C THR A 5 0.02 -0.82 14.02
N ALA A 6 1.23 -1.11 13.53
CA ALA A 6 2.30 -0.14 13.34
C ALA A 6 2.38 0.38 11.89
N ALA A 7 2.91 1.58 11.72
CA ALA A 7 3.21 2.12 10.39
C ALA A 7 4.37 1.36 9.73
N LEU A 8 4.24 1.12 8.42
CA LEU A 8 5.18 0.36 7.60
C LEU A 8 6.07 1.31 6.78
N THR A 9 7.34 0.99 6.64
CA THR A 9 8.16 1.53 5.54
C THR A 9 7.73 0.93 4.21
N ILE A 10 8.18 1.51 3.08
CA ILE A 10 7.90 0.96 1.74
C ILE A 10 8.37 -0.51 1.61
N PRO A 11 9.58 -0.92 2.03
CA PRO A 11 9.99 -2.32 1.98
C PRO A 11 9.08 -3.25 2.79
N GLU A 12 8.69 -2.86 4.01
CA GLU A 12 7.82 -3.68 4.87
C GLU A 12 6.40 -3.78 4.28
N PHE A 13 5.87 -2.70 3.71
CA PHE A 13 4.60 -2.72 2.96
C PHE A 13 4.65 -3.68 1.78
N CYS A 14 5.73 -3.64 1.00
CA CYS A 14 5.95 -4.54 -0.13
C CYS A 14 5.97 -6.00 0.32
N GLN A 15 6.68 -6.31 1.41
CA GLN A 15 6.74 -7.65 1.98
C GLN A 15 5.37 -8.11 2.49
N ALA A 16 4.67 -7.26 3.25
CA ALA A 16 3.36 -7.57 3.83
C ALA A 16 2.30 -7.86 2.77
N ASN A 17 2.33 -7.15 1.64
CA ASN A 17 1.38 -7.31 0.55
C ASN A 17 1.91 -8.16 -0.62
N ARG A 18 3.06 -8.83 -0.44
CA ARG A 18 3.67 -9.74 -1.43
C ARG A 18 3.87 -9.12 -2.82
N ILE A 19 4.25 -7.83 -2.87
CA ILE A 19 4.60 -7.13 -4.11
C ILE A 19 6.06 -6.70 -4.11
N SER A 20 6.66 -6.55 -5.30
CA SER A 20 8.01 -6.02 -5.43
C SER A 20 8.04 -4.49 -5.19
N ARG A 21 9.22 -3.95 -4.86
CA ARG A 21 9.43 -2.49 -4.81
C ARG A 21 9.17 -1.84 -6.17
N GLY A 22 9.52 -2.51 -7.27
CA GLY A 22 9.23 -2.02 -8.63
C GLY A 22 7.73 -1.89 -8.87
N SER A 23 6.95 -2.90 -8.48
CA SER A 23 5.48 -2.87 -8.54
C SER A 23 4.91 -1.71 -7.73
N PHE A 24 5.42 -1.45 -6.53
CA PHE A 24 5.01 -0.29 -5.73
C PHE A 24 5.26 1.03 -6.46
N TYR A 25 6.44 1.23 -7.06
CA TYR A 25 6.73 2.47 -7.78
C TYR A 25 5.92 2.60 -9.07
N ASN A 26 5.60 1.51 -9.75
CA ASN A 26 4.68 1.52 -10.90
C ASN A 26 3.27 1.93 -10.46
N LEU A 27 2.76 1.37 -9.36
CA LEU A 27 1.49 1.79 -8.76
C LEU A 27 1.53 3.27 -8.36
N LYS A 28 2.64 3.74 -7.78
CA LYS A 28 2.80 5.15 -7.40
C LYS A 28 2.73 6.08 -8.61
N LYS A 29 3.42 5.73 -9.70
CA LYS A 29 3.34 6.48 -10.97
C LYS A 29 1.93 6.48 -11.55
N ALA A 30 1.19 5.38 -11.39
CA ALA A 30 -0.20 5.26 -11.81
C ALA A 30 -1.22 5.90 -10.85
N GLY A 31 -0.79 6.55 -9.77
CA GLY A 31 -1.69 7.12 -8.75
C GLY A 31 -2.43 6.07 -7.91
N LYS A 32 -2.01 4.80 -7.96
CA LYS A 32 -2.64 3.65 -7.28
C LYS A 32 -1.85 3.12 -6.08
N ALA A 33 -0.84 3.84 -5.62
CA ALA A 33 -0.12 3.50 -4.38
C ALA A 33 -0.94 3.88 -3.13
N PRO A 34 -0.66 3.27 -1.96
CA PRO A 34 -1.25 3.73 -0.70
C PRO A 34 -0.81 5.18 -0.41
N ARG A 35 -1.62 5.87 0.41
CA ARG A 35 -1.23 7.18 0.95
C ARG A 35 0.06 7.05 1.77
N LEU A 36 0.90 8.08 1.69
CA LEU A 36 2.18 8.14 2.39
C LEU A 36 2.10 9.12 3.55
N MET A 37 2.70 8.74 4.67
CA MET A 37 2.89 9.56 5.87
C MET A 37 4.37 9.97 5.95
N ILE A 38 4.65 11.27 5.91
CA ILE A 38 6.01 11.81 6.01
C ILE A 38 6.28 12.23 7.45
N VAL A 39 7.27 11.62 8.09
CA VAL A 39 7.67 11.91 9.47
C VAL A 39 9.17 12.23 9.48
N GLY A 40 9.50 13.52 9.49
CA GLY A 40 10.88 13.97 9.31
C GLY A 40 11.44 13.50 7.97
N ASN A 41 12.50 12.67 8.02
CA ASN A 41 13.12 12.08 6.83
C ASN A 41 12.54 10.70 6.43
N ARG A 42 11.52 10.21 7.13
CA ARG A 42 10.94 8.88 6.91
C ARG A 42 9.67 8.97 6.08
N VAL A 43 9.55 8.05 5.11
CA VAL A 43 8.32 7.79 4.36
C VAL A 43 7.70 6.51 4.90
N LEU A 44 6.53 6.64 5.52
CA LEU A 44 5.80 5.55 6.15
C LEU A 44 4.41 5.38 5.52
N ILE A 45 3.77 4.25 5.79
CA ILE A 45 2.42 3.90 5.35
C ILE A 45 1.68 3.46 6.61
N SER A 46 0.62 4.17 6.98
CA SER A 46 -0.16 3.82 8.16
C SER A 46 -0.99 2.55 7.92
N PRO A 47 -1.42 1.84 8.98
CA PRO A 47 -2.33 0.70 8.84
C PRO A 47 -3.60 1.03 8.05
N GLU A 48 -4.15 2.22 8.27
CA GLU A 48 -5.38 2.70 7.60
C GLU A 48 -5.12 2.93 6.11
N ALA A 49 -3.98 3.55 5.75
CA ALA A 49 -3.61 3.74 4.35
C ALA A 49 -3.38 2.41 3.62
N ASN A 50 -2.84 1.40 4.32
CA ASN A 50 -2.72 0.05 3.78
C ASN A 50 -4.09 -0.62 3.60
N ALA A 51 -4.99 -0.51 4.58
CA ALA A 51 -6.34 -1.05 4.48
C ALA A 51 -7.15 -0.42 3.35
N GLU A 52 -7.13 0.91 3.24
CA GLU A 52 -7.74 1.69 2.16
C GLU A 52 -7.20 1.26 0.79
N TRP A 53 -5.89 1.08 0.68
CA TRP A 53 -5.27 0.62 -0.55
C TRP A 53 -5.73 -0.78 -0.95
N ARG A 54 -5.84 -1.72 -0.01
CA ARG A 54 -6.33 -3.08 -0.27
C ARG A 54 -7.75 -3.04 -0.82
N LEU A 55 -8.64 -2.28 -0.16
CA LEU A 55 -10.02 -2.11 -0.62
C LEU A 55 -10.09 -1.54 -2.04
N ALA A 56 -9.28 -0.52 -2.34
CA ALA A 56 -9.23 0.06 -3.69
C ALA A 56 -8.72 -0.94 -4.75
N ARG A 57 -7.80 -1.86 -4.41
CA ARG A 57 -7.35 -2.91 -5.34
C ARG A 57 -8.39 -4.00 -5.54
N GLU A 58 -9.12 -4.34 -4.49
CA GLU A 58 -10.25 -5.26 -4.55
C GLU A 58 -11.38 -4.69 -5.44
N GLN A 59 -11.67 -3.40 -5.34
CA GLN A 59 -12.65 -2.71 -6.20
C GLN A 59 -12.20 -2.63 -7.66
N ASP A 60 -10.94 -2.28 -7.94
CA ASP A 60 -10.38 -2.31 -9.30
C ASP A 60 -10.54 -3.70 -9.94
N ALA A 61 -10.38 -4.78 -9.16
CA ALA A 61 -10.55 -6.14 -9.66
C ALA A 61 -12.01 -6.48 -9.98
N VAL A 62 -12.96 -5.99 -9.20
CA VAL A 62 -14.40 -6.15 -9.47
C VAL A 62 -14.80 -5.40 -10.74
N GLU A 63 -14.29 -4.20 -10.96
CA GLU A 63 -14.57 -3.41 -12.16
C GLU A 63 -14.03 -4.09 -13.44
N VAL A 64 -12.86 -4.74 -13.38
CA VAL A 64 -12.28 -5.45 -14.53
C VAL A 64 -13.01 -6.76 -14.85
N ALA A 65 -13.69 -7.36 -13.88
CA ALA A 65 -14.37 -8.66 -14.03
C ALA A 65 -15.85 -8.54 -14.45
N ALA A 66 -16.42 -7.34 -14.47
CA ALA A 66 -17.79 -7.04 -14.88
C ALA A 66 -17.86 -6.61 -16.36
#